data_AF-A0AAD4HSD0-F1
#
_entry.id   AF-A0AAD4HSD0-F1
#
_cell.length_a   1.000
_cell.length_b   1.000
_cell.length_c   1.000
_cell.angle_alpha   90.00
_cell.angle_beta   90.00
_cell.angle_gamma   90.00
#
_symmetry.space_group_name_H-M   'P 1'
#
loop_
_entity.id
_entity.type
_entity.pdbx_description
1 polymer ?
#
loop_
_entity_poly.entity_id
_entity_poly.type
_entity_poly.pdbx_seq_one_letter_code
_entity_poly.pdbx_strand_id
1 'polypeptide(L)'
;MTTESEIQPTAGISLIDIMPQQAPRHVVQSDASESDFDDLDSPSLTAGISSTASHQSSETVSNSRRQQSHGDIEIVRCLQLENQALKNDNCTLGEKNKTLSSNQRQHSSTQVPDELKVFDVELLTFSRKYGIVAEMFPPEHCILKLPVLNPPPAIISGSRYASKSAEELGLVTELYSLLPDHLHQFVPTSHFQSLLEQQLQGGRLSEIGNLDLSYFNIGFTNWDTIPEIQKMLGTGPGNCSPLSKFPPILFTRQERDPTMSTVFGNWEPLSKAIRIVMFGKNSLDIAGWPCAKCNARKWGITSCTPSLLAWGWVALIFILSPNTSFTKDGVGAKSRLLYAAMFAAYKQLWVTLWEEPCILSIHQQIDRHVWQSTSSSNIATSDAEGKDLTSNLMCLALANAGRKDRESDSPTTDGHRVSPVPPSSPTLALAAPPAFPLTALAPAITPAVETTATVTPPAPVALAADETPPVPDVPDSVEMLPPAASSSSRQGCGRGKRGGLAAISLSAEQRETQTWRRN
;
A
#
# COMPACT_ATOMS: atom_id res chain seq x y z
N MET A 1 -10.43 61.28 -8.73
CA MET A 1 -10.07 60.17 -9.65
C MET A 1 -9.51 59.06 -8.79
N THR A 2 -10.38 58.20 -8.29
CA THR A 2 -10.05 57.09 -7.40
C THR A 2 -10.73 55.87 -8.00
N THR A 3 -9.91 54.97 -8.54
CA THR A 3 -10.32 53.70 -9.12
C THR A 3 -10.39 52.67 -8.00
N GLU A 4 -11.60 52.28 -7.61
CA GLU A 4 -11.83 51.09 -6.78
C GLU A 4 -11.71 49.85 -7.66
N SER A 5 -10.75 48.99 -7.34
CA SER A 5 -10.58 47.68 -7.97
C SER A 5 -11.41 46.66 -7.21
N GLU A 6 -12.50 46.22 -7.83
CA GLU A 6 -13.39 45.16 -7.41
C GLU A 6 -12.65 43.81 -7.49
N ILE A 7 -12.45 43.14 -6.34
CA ILE A 7 -11.87 41.80 -6.26
C ILE A 7 -13.02 40.79 -6.39
N GLN A 8 -13.04 40.05 -7.50
CA GLN A 8 -13.99 38.97 -7.72
C GLN A 8 -13.69 37.76 -6.80
N PRO A 9 -14.73 37.08 -6.27
CA PRO A 9 -14.57 35.86 -5.50
C PRO A 9 -14.21 34.68 -6.41
N THR A 10 -13.11 34.01 -6.07
CA THR A 10 -12.60 32.82 -6.75
C THR A 10 -13.62 31.67 -6.65
N ALA A 11 -14.00 31.11 -7.80
CA ALA A 11 -14.93 29.99 -7.90
C ALA A 11 -14.43 28.75 -7.14
N GLY A 12 -15.29 28.13 -6.34
CA GLY A 12 -15.00 26.88 -5.63
C GLY A 12 -14.80 25.73 -6.61
N ILE A 13 -13.62 25.12 -6.57
CA ILE A 13 -13.26 23.95 -7.38
C ILE A 13 -14.01 22.73 -6.83
N SER A 14 -14.82 22.07 -7.66
CA SER A 14 -15.50 20.82 -7.33
C SER A 14 -14.46 19.68 -7.24
N LEU A 15 -14.50 18.89 -6.16
CA LEU A 15 -13.58 17.77 -5.90
C LEU A 15 -13.58 16.71 -7.03
N ILE A 16 -14.64 16.65 -7.84
CA ILE A 16 -14.75 15.74 -8.98
C ILE A 16 -13.77 16.11 -10.11
N ASP A 17 -13.32 17.36 -10.20
CA ASP A 17 -12.46 17.86 -11.28
C ASP A 17 -10.94 17.71 -11.01
N ILE A 18 -10.53 17.30 -9.80
CA ILE A 18 -9.10 17.23 -9.41
C ILE A 18 -8.46 15.87 -9.74
N MET A 19 -9.22 14.87 -10.19
CA MET A 19 -8.65 13.55 -10.53
C MET A 19 -8.24 13.48 -12.02
N PRO A 20 -6.95 13.37 -12.36
CA PRO A 20 -6.55 13.13 -13.74
C PRO A 20 -7.06 11.75 -14.20
N GLN A 21 -7.83 11.73 -15.30
CA GLN A 21 -8.20 10.50 -15.98
C GLN A 21 -6.93 9.85 -16.56
N GLN A 22 -6.49 8.73 -15.97
CA GLN A 22 -5.41 7.93 -16.54
C GLN A 22 -5.94 7.15 -17.74
N ALA A 23 -5.24 7.26 -18.87
CA ALA A 23 -5.59 6.56 -20.11
C ALA A 23 -5.60 5.03 -19.94
N PRO A 24 -6.55 4.31 -20.56
CA PRO A 24 -6.67 2.87 -20.43
C PRO A 24 -5.48 2.16 -21.06
N ARG A 25 -4.78 1.33 -20.27
CA ARG A 25 -3.82 0.35 -20.80
C ARG A 25 -4.59 -0.86 -21.32
N HIS A 26 -4.38 -1.20 -22.59
CA HIS A 26 -4.89 -2.41 -23.22
C HIS A 26 -4.40 -3.65 -22.45
N VAL A 27 -5.33 -4.37 -21.82
CA VAL A 27 -5.09 -5.70 -21.25
C VAL A 27 -5.55 -6.72 -22.28
N VAL A 28 -4.64 -7.58 -22.71
CA VAL A 28 -4.94 -8.71 -23.60
C VAL A 28 -5.72 -9.74 -22.78
N GLN A 29 -6.97 -9.97 -23.18
CA GLN A 29 -7.84 -11.03 -22.65
C GLN A 29 -7.44 -12.37 -23.26
N SER A 30 -7.13 -13.35 -22.41
CA SER A 30 -7.03 -14.76 -22.77
C SER A 30 -8.22 -15.50 -22.15
N ASP A 31 -9.14 -15.93 -23.00
CA ASP A 31 -10.28 -16.78 -22.62
C ASP A 31 -9.81 -18.22 -22.39
N ALA A 32 -10.13 -18.77 -21.22
CA ALA A 32 -10.09 -20.19 -20.96
C ALA A 32 -11.36 -20.57 -20.19
N SER A 33 -12.24 -21.29 -20.89
CA SER A 33 -13.45 -21.91 -20.37
C SER A 33 -13.11 -23.30 -19.84
N GLU A 34 -13.25 -23.52 -18.52
CA GLU A 34 -13.25 -24.85 -17.91
C GLU A 34 -14.67 -25.24 -17.49
N SER A 35 -15.06 -26.44 -17.89
CA SER A 35 -16.35 -27.09 -17.68
C SER A 35 -16.38 -27.90 -16.39
N ASP A 36 -17.49 -27.78 -15.66
CA ASP A 36 -17.85 -28.55 -14.47
C ASP A 36 -17.81 -30.08 -14.67
N PHE A 37 -17.29 -30.79 -13.67
CA PHE A 37 -17.56 -32.22 -13.48
C PHE A 37 -17.78 -32.49 -11.98
N ASP A 38 -19.02 -32.88 -11.66
CA ASP A 38 -19.50 -33.21 -10.31
C ASP A 38 -18.93 -34.56 -9.83
N ASP A 39 -18.27 -34.57 -8.67
CA ASP A 39 -17.95 -35.78 -7.90
C ASP A 39 -19.12 -36.10 -6.95
N LEU A 40 -19.89 -37.14 -7.29
CA LEU A 40 -20.89 -37.74 -6.42
C LEU A 40 -20.28 -38.89 -5.60
N ASP A 41 -20.12 -38.65 -4.31
CA ASP A 41 -19.91 -39.68 -3.29
C ASP A 41 -21.02 -40.76 -3.33
N SER A 42 -20.62 -42.02 -3.30
CA SER A 42 -21.53 -43.16 -3.07
C SER A 42 -21.04 -44.03 -1.91
N PRO A 43 -21.92 -44.36 -0.94
CA PRO A 43 -21.54 -45.13 0.23
C PRO A 43 -21.64 -46.64 0.00
N SER A 44 -20.75 -47.35 0.70
CA SER A 44 -20.76 -48.78 0.95
C SER A 44 -22.03 -49.23 1.68
N LEU A 45 -22.82 -50.12 1.08
CA LEU A 45 -23.75 -50.99 1.80
C LEU A 45 -23.83 -52.40 1.19
N THR A 46 -23.71 -53.35 2.11
CA THR A 46 -23.92 -54.80 2.02
C THR A 46 -25.38 -55.18 1.79
N ALA A 47 -25.63 -56.17 0.91
CA ALA A 47 -26.56 -57.29 1.12
C ALA A 47 -26.66 -58.15 -0.15
N GLY A 48 -26.61 -59.47 0.02
CA GLY A 48 -26.72 -60.43 -1.08
C GLY A 48 -28.16 -60.72 -1.49
N ILE A 49 -28.34 -61.20 -2.72
CA ILE A 49 -29.50 -62.00 -3.15
C ILE A 49 -29.03 -62.96 -4.25
N SER A 50 -29.32 -64.25 -4.06
CA SER A 50 -29.29 -65.28 -5.10
C SER A 50 -30.19 -64.91 -6.26
N SER A 51 -29.76 -65.12 -7.51
CA SER A 51 -30.68 -65.67 -8.51
C SER A 51 -29.96 -66.36 -9.66
N THR A 52 -30.60 -67.44 -10.07
CA THR A 52 -30.24 -68.47 -11.02
C THR A 52 -30.55 -68.09 -12.47
N ALA A 53 -29.85 -68.76 -13.38
CA ALA A 53 -30.30 -69.21 -14.70
C ALA A 53 -29.84 -68.45 -15.97
N SER A 54 -29.76 -69.26 -17.03
CA SER A 54 -29.56 -68.99 -18.46
C SER A 54 -28.16 -68.63 -18.96
N HIS A 55 -27.35 -69.69 -19.05
CA HIS A 55 -26.73 -70.16 -20.30
C HIS A 55 -27.31 -69.58 -21.61
N GLN A 56 -26.49 -68.86 -22.39
CA GLN A 56 -25.96 -69.27 -23.70
C GLN A 56 -25.34 -68.05 -24.42
N SER A 57 -24.21 -68.26 -25.10
CA SER A 57 -23.41 -67.28 -25.88
C SER A 57 -22.37 -66.47 -25.09
N SER A 58 -21.37 -67.14 -24.51
CA SER A 58 -20.24 -66.51 -23.78
C SER A 58 -18.85 -67.00 -24.23
N GLU A 59 -18.66 -67.28 -25.52
CA GLU A 59 -17.34 -67.70 -26.04
C GLU A 59 -16.71 -66.71 -27.03
N THR A 60 -17.46 -65.76 -27.59
CA THR A 60 -16.88 -64.70 -28.45
C THR A 60 -16.51 -63.41 -27.72
N VAL A 61 -17.12 -63.10 -26.56
CA VAL A 61 -16.78 -61.90 -25.76
C VAL A 61 -15.50 -62.09 -24.93
N SER A 62 -15.18 -63.33 -24.57
CA SER A 62 -14.03 -63.70 -23.73
C SER A 62 -12.68 -63.48 -24.40
N ASN A 63 -12.60 -63.58 -25.73
CA ASN A 63 -11.37 -63.33 -26.49
C ASN A 63 -11.12 -61.83 -26.75
N SER A 64 -12.16 -61.03 -26.95
CA SER A 64 -12.03 -59.57 -27.10
C SER A 64 -11.51 -58.93 -25.82
N ARG A 65 -11.98 -59.38 -24.65
CA ARG A 65 -11.54 -58.85 -23.34
C ARG A 65 -10.08 -59.16 -23.02
N ARG A 66 -9.56 -60.30 -23.49
CA ARG A 66 -8.13 -60.67 -23.33
C ARG A 66 -7.21 -59.82 -24.21
N GLN A 67 -7.62 -59.50 -25.44
CA GLN A 67 -6.85 -58.60 -26.31
C GLN A 67 -6.85 -57.17 -25.78
N GLN A 68 -7.98 -56.69 -25.25
CA GLN A 68 -8.08 -55.36 -24.65
C GLN A 68 -7.22 -55.23 -23.39
N SER A 69 -7.19 -56.27 -22.54
CA SER A 69 -6.36 -56.28 -21.33
C SER A 69 -4.86 -56.22 -21.60
N HIS A 70 -4.40 -56.66 -22.77
CA HIS A 70 -2.98 -56.60 -23.12
C HIS A 70 -2.56 -55.18 -23.53
N GLY A 71 -3.42 -54.48 -24.28
CA GLY A 71 -3.19 -53.07 -24.64
C GLY A 71 -3.16 -52.16 -23.41
N ASP A 72 -4.05 -52.39 -22.44
CA ASP A 72 -4.09 -51.60 -21.20
C ASP A 72 -2.80 -51.77 -20.38
N ILE A 73 -2.21 -52.97 -20.33
CA ILE A 73 -0.94 -53.23 -19.64
C ILE A 73 0.22 -52.47 -20.31
N GLU A 74 0.24 -52.42 -21.64
CA GLU A 74 1.29 -51.71 -22.38
C GLU A 74 1.17 -50.19 -22.20
N ILE A 75 -0.05 -49.65 -22.23
CA ILE A 75 -0.33 -48.22 -21.96
C ILE A 75 0.11 -47.85 -20.54
N VAL A 76 -0.24 -48.64 -19.52
CA VAL A 76 0.17 -48.39 -18.12
C VAL A 76 1.69 -48.41 -17.99
N ARG A 77 2.37 -49.34 -18.68
CA ARG A 77 3.83 -49.40 -18.67
C ARG A 77 4.47 -48.17 -19.32
N CYS A 78 3.92 -47.69 -20.43
CA CYS A 78 4.38 -46.46 -21.10
C CYS A 78 4.21 -45.24 -20.20
N LEU A 79 3.04 -45.05 -19.58
CA LEU A 79 2.77 -43.93 -18.66
C LEU A 79 3.66 -43.98 -17.41
N GLN A 80 4.03 -45.17 -16.94
CA GLN A 80 4.93 -45.32 -15.80
C GLN A 80 6.37 -44.91 -16.15
N LEU A 81 6.84 -45.25 -17.36
CA LEU A 81 8.15 -44.82 -17.85
C LEU A 81 8.18 -43.30 -18.08
N GLU A 82 7.12 -42.72 -18.63
CA GLU A 82 7.01 -41.28 -18.83
C GLU A 82 7.01 -40.50 -17.50
N ASN A 83 6.23 -40.95 -16.51
CA ASN A 83 6.25 -40.35 -15.18
C ASN A 83 7.64 -40.42 -14.53
N GLN A 84 8.37 -41.51 -14.75
CA GLN A 84 9.73 -41.64 -14.24
C GLN A 84 10.71 -40.69 -14.94
N ALA A 85 10.57 -40.50 -16.26
CA ALA A 85 11.35 -39.53 -17.01
C ALA A 85 11.08 -38.10 -16.53
N LEU A 86 9.81 -37.70 -16.40
CA LEU A 86 9.43 -36.38 -15.89
C LEU A 86 9.92 -36.13 -14.46
N LYS A 87 9.96 -37.16 -13.61
CA LYS A 87 10.50 -37.04 -12.26
C LYS A 87 12.01 -36.79 -12.26
N ASN A 88 12.75 -37.45 -13.16
CA ASN A 88 14.19 -37.25 -13.33
C ASN A 88 14.51 -35.87 -13.91
N ASP A 89 13.70 -35.41 -14.86
CA ASP A 89 13.84 -34.07 -15.47
C ASP A 89 13.56 -32.98 -14.43
N ASN A 90 12.50 -33.12 -13.64
CA ASN A 90 12.21 -32.20 -12.54
C ASN A 90 13.33 -32.17 -11.48
N CYS A 91 13.93 -33.33 -11.17
CA CYS A 91 15.08 -33.39 -10.27
C CYS A 91 16.28 -32.62 -10.86
N THR A 92 16.58 -32.87 -12.13
CA THR A 92 17.69 -32.23 -12.87
C THR A 92 17.48 -30.71 -13.01
N LEU A 93 16.26 -30.27 -13.31
CA LEU A 93 15.89 -28.85 -13.33
C LEU A 93 16.00 -28.23 -11.93
N GLY A 94 15.64 -28.96 -10.88
CA GLY A 94 15.85 -28.53 -9.49
C GLY A 94 17.34 -28.30 -9.17
N GLU A 95 18.22 -29.19 -9.60
CA GLU A 95 19.67 -29.06 -9.42
C GLU A 95 20.26 -27.91 -10.26
N LYS A 96 19.83 -27.77 -11.52
CA LYS A 96 20.21 -26.65 -12.39
C LYS A 96 19.76 -25.32 -11.80
N ASN A 97 18.51 -25.22 -11.30
CA ASN A 97 18.00 -24.02 -10.64
C ASN A 97 18.76 -23.71 -9.36
N LYS A 98 19.16 -24.72 -8.57
CA LYS A 98 20.00 -24.53 -7.40
C LYS A 98 21.38 -23.97 -7.77
N THR A 99 21.98 -24.48 -8.86
CA THR A 99 23.29 -24.04 -9.37
C THR A 99 23.23 -22.64 -9.98
N LEU A 100 22.19 -22.35 -10.76
CA LEU A 100 21.93 -21.01 -11.29
C LEU A 100 21.69 -20.02 -10.15
N SER A 101 20.92 -20.40 -9.13
CA SER A 101 20.70 -19.56 -7.94
C SER A 101 21.98 -19.32 -7.15
N SER A 102 22.90 -20.27 -7.07
CA SER A 102 24.21 -20.05 -6.42
C SER A 102 25.14 -19.17 -7.26
N ASN A 103 25.15 -19.32 -8.58
CA ASN A 103 26.01 -18.55 -9.48
C ASN A 103 25.50 -17.11 -9.68
N GLN A 104 24.18 -16.92 -9.71
CA GLN A 104 23.56 -15.59 -9.80
C GLN A 104 23.89 -14.72 -8.57
N ARG A 105 24.12 -15.34 -7.40
CA ARG A 105 24.61 -14.65 -6.21
C ARG A 105 26.07 -14.19 -6.31
N GLN A 106 26.89 -14.81 -7.17
CA GLN A 106 28.31 -14.45 -7.29
C GLN A 106 28.58 -13.35 -8.33
N HIS A 107 27.77 -13.26 -9.40
CA HIS A 107 28.09 -12.40 -10.55
C HIS A 107 27.57 -10.95 -10.49
N SER A 108 26.78 -10.57 -9.49
CA SER A 108 26.18 -9.22 -9.42
C SER A 108 26.61 -8.40 -8.20
N SER A 109 27.49 -8.92 -7.33
CA SER A 109 28.10 -8.12 -6.27
C SER A 109 29.14 -7.18 -6.86
N THR A 110 28.66 -6.13 -7.54
CA THR A 110 29.40 -4.86 -7.60
C THR A 110 29.87 -4.61 -6.18
N GLN A 111 31.19 -4.59 -5.94
CA GLN A 111 31.74 -4.57 -4.59
C GLN A 111 31.06 -3.46 -3.79
N VAL A 112 30.16 -3.85 -2.88
CA VAL A 112 29.49 -2.91 -1.99
C VAL A 112 30.60 -2.34 -1.11
N PRO A 113 30.84 -1.01 -1.13
CA PRO A 113 31.87 -0.40 -0.31
C PRO A 113 31.70 -0.85 1.14
N ASP A 114 32.77 -1.28 1.80
CA ASP A 114 32.67 -1.79 3.17
C ASP A 114 32.14 -0.73 4.14
N GLU A 115 32.36 0.55 3.82
CA GLU A 115 31.76 1.70 4.51
C GLU A 115 30.22 1.63 4.56
N LEU A 116 29.58 1.19 3.47
CA LEU A 116 28.12 1.14 3.39
C LEU A 116 27.54 0.01 4.23
N LYS A 117 28.25 -1.12 4.33
CA LYS A 117 27.81 -2.27 5.14
C LYS A 117 27.72 -1.94 6.63
N VAL A 118 28.53 -1.00 7.10
CA VAL A 118 28.48 -0.50 8.50
C VAL A 118 27.10 0.10 8.80
N PHE A 119 26.44 0.67 7.79
CA PHE A 119 25.12 1.30 7.92
C PHE A 119 23.95 0.37 7.60
N ASP A 120 24.16 -0.90 7.25
CA ASP A 120 23.09 -1.81 6.84
C ASP A 120 21.99 -1.89 7.92
N VAL A 121 22.33 -2.00 9.20
CA VAL A 121 21.33 -2.08 10.30
C VAL A 121 20.48 -0.81 10.40
N GLU A 122 21.10 0.36 10.20
CA GLU A 122 20.42 1.66 10.20
C GLU A 122 19.52 1.80 8.97
N LEU A 123 20.03 1.48 7.78
CA LEU A 123 19.29 1.46 6.52
C LEU A 123 18.12 0.49 6.55
N LEU A 124 18.29 -0.69 7.15
CA LEU A 124 17.22 -1.67 7.34
C LEU A 124 16.09 -1.08 8.20
N THR A 125 16.45 -0.39 9.29
CA THR A 125 15.49 0.26 10.19
C THR A 125 14.79 1.44 9.51
N PHE A 126 15.55 2.27 8.80
CA PHE A 126 15.03 3.39 8.01
C PHE A 126 14.07 2.91 6.93
N SER A 127 14.44 1.91 6.14
CA SER A 127 13.64 1.42 5.01
C SER A 127 12.29 0.90 5.46
N ARG A 128 12.23 0.21 6.62
CA ARG A 128 10.96 -0.21 7.23
C ARG A 128 10.12 0.98 7.68
N LYS A 129 10.74 1.97 8.35
CA LYS A 129 10.06 3.23 8.73
C LYS A 129 9.47 3.89 7.49
N TYR A 130 10.28 4.13 6.47
CA TYR A 130 9.90 4.75 5.20
C TYR A 130 8.72 4.01 4.55
N GLY A 131 8.75 2.68 4.55
CA GLY A 131 7.68 1.83 3.99
C GLY A 131 6.30 1.93 4.62
N ILE A 132 6.24 2.50 5.82
CA ILE A 132 5.02 2.60 6.61
C ILE A 132 4.58 4.06 6.73
N VAL A 133 5.53 4.98 6.92
CA VAL A 133 5.23 6.39 7.21
C VAL A 133 5.31 7.32 6.01
N ALA A 134 5.83 6.86 4.87
CA ALA A 134 6.05 7.68 3.70
C ALA A 134 5.57 7.01 2.42
N GLU A 135 6.12 5.87 2.04
CA GLU A 135 5.84 5.28 0.74
C GLU A 135 5.69 3.77 0.81
N MET A 136 4.50 3.29 0.50
CA MET A 136 4.18 1.87 0.62
C MET A 136 4.79 1.07 -0.51
N PHE A 137 5.21 1.63 -1.65
CA PHE A 137 5.78 0.86 -2.76
C PHE A 137 7.19 1.33 -3.13
N PRO A 138 8.09 0.45 -3.61
CA PRO A 138 9.42 0.91 -4.01
C PRO A 138 9.29 1.96 -5.12
N PRO A 139 9.88 3.16 -4.96
CA PRO A 139 9.88 4.15 -6.03
C PRO A 139 10.72 3.64 -7.20
N GLU A 140 10.42 4.11 -8.41
CA GLU A 140 11.22 3.80 -9.59
C GLU A 140 12.68 4.24 -9.39
N HIS A 141 13.64 3.44 -9.84
CA HIS A 141 15.08 3.71 -9.65
C HIS A 141 15.53 5.05 -10.23
N CYS A 142 14.85 5.56 -11.26
CA CYS A 142 15.13 6.87 -11.84
C CYS A 142 14.75 8.02 -10.91
N ILE A 143 13.69 7.88 -10.09
CA ILE A 143 13.23 8.90 -9.14
C ILE A 143 14.28 9.13 -8.06
N LEU A 144 14.92 8.06 -7.59
CA LEU A 144 15.97 8.14 -6.56
C LEU A 144 17.26 8.83 -7.03
N LYS A 145 17.38 9.11 -8.33
CA LYS A 145 18.51 9.85 -8.93
C LYS A 145 18.19 11.33 -9.13
N LEU A 146 16.96 11.77 -8.88
CA LEU A 146 16.59 13.18 -9.01
C LEU A 146 17.30 14.00 -7.92
N PRO A 147 17.72 15.24 -8.24
CA PRO A 147 18.30 16.13 -7.25
C PRO A 147 17.25 16.58 -6.24
N VAL A 148 17.66 16.76 -4.98
CA VAL A 148 16.84 17.39 -3.95
C VAL A 148 16.82 18.89 -4.19
N LEU A 149 15.64 19.51 -4.25
CA LEU A 149 15.55 20.97 -4.36
C LEU A 149 15.97 21.66 -3.07
N ASN A 150 16.56 22.85 -3.22
CA ASN A 150 16.86 23.75 -2.11
C ASN A 150 16.23 25.13 -2.41
N PRO A 151 15.21 25.58 -1.66
CA PRO A 151 14.61 24.90 -0.50
C PRO A 151 13.77 23.67 -0.90
N PRO A 152 13.63 22.68 0.01
CA PRO A 152 12.77 21.53 -0.24
C PRO A 152 11.30 21.97 -0.35
N PRO A 153 10.51 21.38 -1.26
CA PRO A 153 9.09 21.65 -1.37
C PRO A 153 8.33 21.19 -0.11
N ALA A 154 7.21 21.84 0.19
CA ALA A 154 6.33 21.42 1.28
C ALA A 154 5.76 20.02 1.01
N ILE A 155 5.96 19.09 1.97
CA ILE A 155 5.54 17.68 1.84
C ILE A 155 4.01 17.54 1.90
N ILE A 156 3.36 18.38 2.71
CA ILE A 156 1.91 18.41 2.90
C ILE A 156 1.37 19.67 2.21
N SER A 157 1.36 19.64 0.88
CA SER A 157 0.78 20.69 0.06
C SER A 157 0.11 20.07 -1.16
N GLY A 158 -1.07 20.55 -1.53
CA GLY A 158 -1.75 20.13 -2.77
C GLY A 158 -0.89 20.36 -4.02
N SER A 159 0.03 21.34 -4.01
CA SER A 159 0.96 21.60 -5.10
C SER A 159 1.87 20.41 -5.43
N ARG A 160 2.08 19.50 -4.47
CA ARG A 160 2.81 18.24 -4.67
C ARG A 160 2.22 17.39 -5.79
N TYR A 161 0.92 17.45 -6.00
CA TYR A 161 0.20 16.63 -6.99
C TYR A 161 -0.24 17.43 -8.23
N ALA A 162 0.30 18.64 -8.42
CA ALA A 162 -0.01 19.47 -9.58
C ALA A 162 0.51 18.88 -10.90
N SER A 163 1.56 18.05 -10.85
CA SER A 163 2.09 17.33 -12.00
C SER A 163 2.83 16.07 -11.55
N LYS A 164 3.05 15.12 -12.48
CA LYS A 164 3.84 13.91 -12.20
C LYS A 164 5.26 14.24 -11.71
N SER A 165 5.90 15.25 -12.30
CA SER A 165 7.25 15.67 -11.87
C SER A 165 7.25 16.28 -10.46
N ALA A 166 6.22 17.05 -10.10
CA ALA A 166 6.06 17.57 -8.74
C ALA A 166 5.84 16.44 -7.73
N GLU A 167 5.12 15.39 -8.11
CA GLU A 167 4.89 14.20 -7.28
C GLU A 167 6.20 13.43 -7.06
N GLU A 168 6.95 13.15 -8.13
CA GLU A 168 8.27 12.48 -8.08
C GLU A 168 9.25 13.25 -7.20
N LEU A 169 9.30 14.57 -7.34
CA LEU A 169 10.14 15.42 -6.50
C LEU A 169 9.67 15.44 -5.03
N GLY A 170 8.36 15.42 -4.79
CA GLY A 170 7.79 15.29 -3.45
C GLY A 170 8.18 13.97 -2.79
N LEU A 171 8.23 12.87 -3.54
CA LEU A 171 8.73 11.57 -3.04
C LEU A 171 10.20 11.63 -2.62
N VAL A 172 11.05 12.23 -3.45
CA VAL A 172 12.47 12.40 -3.13
C VAL A 172 12.65 13.28 -1.90
N THR A 173 11.90 14.38 -1.82
CA THR A 173 11.94 15.29 -0.66
C THR A 173 11.52 14.56 0.63
N GLU A 174 10.46 13.77 0.58
CA GLU A 174 9.99 12.97 1.71
C GLU A 174 11.02 11.91 2.14
N LEU A 175 11.66 11.22 1.19
CA LEU A 175 12.75 10.27 1.45
C LEU A 175 13.92 10.94 2.19
N TYR A 176 14.44 12.05 1.65
CA TYR A 176 15.59 12.75 2.24
C TYR A 176 15.26 13.39 3.59
N SER A 177 14.01 13.83 3.80
CA SER A 177 13.57 14.38 5.11
C SER A 177 13.55 13.34 6.24
N LEU A 178 13.41 12.06 5.90
CA LEU A 178 13.37 10.95 6.85
C LEU A 178 14.71 10.24 7.00
N LEU A 179 15.57 10.35 5.99
CA LEU A 179 16.86 9.69 5.92
C LEU A 179 17.91 10.52 6.69
N PRO A 180 18.70 9.91 7.59
CA PRO A 180 19.84 10.60 8.22
C PRO A 180 20.79 11.20 7.18
N ASP A 181 21.27 12.43 7.43
CA ASP A 181 22.08 13.21 6.48
C ASP A 181 23.34 12.47 6.00
N HIS A 182 24.00 11.69 6.88
CA HIS A 182 25.20 10.92 6.52
C HIS A 182 24.92 9.80 5.52
N LEU A 183 23.66 9.42 5.33
CA LEU A 183 23.23 8.40 4.38
C LEU A 183 22.78 8.96 3.03
N HIS A 184 22.60 10.29 2.91
CA HIS A 184 22.13 10.93 1.68
C HIS A 184 23.02 10.62 0.47
N GLN A 185 24.35 10.58 0.68
CA GLN A 185 25.32 10.26 -0.37
C GLN A 185 25.16 8.84 -0.97
N PHE A 186 24.48 7.93 -0.26
CA PHE A 186 24.31 6.55 -0.71
C PHE A 186 23.02 6.31 -1.48
N VAL A 187 22.07 7.26 -1.48
CA VAL A 187 20.76 7.10 -2.14
C VAL A 187 20.87 6.70 -3.63
N PRO A 188 21.81 7.27 -4.42
CA PRO A 188 21.95 6.89 -5.83
C PRO A 188 22.58 5.51 -6.07
N THR A 189 23.14 4.87 -5.03
CA THR A 189 23.85 3.59 -5.16
C THR A 189 22.88 2.41 -5.35
N SER A 190 23.28 1.41 -6.14
CA SER A 190 22.46 0.21 -6.34
C SER A 190 22.21 -0.55 -5.05
N HIS A 191 23.19 -0.62 -4.14
CA HIS A 191 23.04 -1.29 -2.83
C HIS A 191 21.92 -0.67 -2.00
N PHE A 192 21.91 0.66 -1.86
CA PHE A 192 20.83 1.35 -1.15
C PHE A 192 19.47 1.04 -1.77
N GLN A 193 19.35 1.10 -3.09
CA GLN A 193 18.10 0.86 -3.80
C GLN A 193 17.59 -0.57 -3.64
N SER A 194 18.47 -1.57 -3.76
CA SER A 194 18.13 -2.98 -3.53
C SER A 194 17.73 -3.24 -2.08
N LEU A 195 18.45 -2.66 -1.12
CA LEU A 195 18.16 -2.84 0.31
C LEU A 195 16.82 -2.17 0.68
N LEU A 196 16.58 -0.95 0.18
CA LEU A 196 15.34 -0.23 0.36
C LEU A 196 14.17 -1.04 -0.19
N GLU A 197 14.26 -1.50 -1.44
CA GLU A 197 13.22 -2.30 -2.08
C GLU A 197 12.92 -3.61 -1.32
N GLN A 198 13.98 -4.34 -0.93
CA GLN A 198 13.85 -5.58 -0.18
C GLN A 198 13.16 -5.35 1.16
N GLN A 199 13.53 -4.29 1.89
CA GLN A 199 12.95 -4.00 3.21
C GLN A 199 11.57 -3.38 3.13
N LEU A 200 11.28 -2.61 2.09
CA LEU A 200 9.95 -2.13 1.80
C LEU A 200 9.01 -3.34 1.63
N GLN A 201 9.39 -4.32 0.81
CA GLN A 201 8.57 -5.53 0.62
C GLN A 201 8.46 -6.39 1.89
N GLY A 202 9.58 -6.72 2.51
CA GLY A 202 9.60 -7.59 3.70
C GLY A 202 8.97 -6.94 4.93
N GLY A 203 9.21 -5.64 5.13
CA GLY A 203 8.68 -4.86 6.25
C GLY A 203 7.16 -4.77 6.20
N ARG A 204 6.58 -4.41 5.05
CA ARG A 204 5.12 -4.30 4.87
C ARG A 204 4.42 -5.63 5.16
N LEU A 205 4.91 -6.72 4.57
CA LEU A 205 4.34 -8.05 4.79
C LEU A 205 4.39 -8.46 6.26
N SER A 206 5.50 -8.15 6.94
CA SER A 206 5.64 -8.44 8.37
C SER A 206 4.64 -7.67 9.21
N GLU A 207 4.40 -6.38 8.91
CA GLU A 207 3.47 -5.58 9.70
C GLU A 207 2.00 -5.86 9.38
N ILE A 208 1.67 -6.12 8.12
CA ILE A 208 0.34 -6.58 7.73
C ILE A 208 0.03 -7.95 8.38
N GLY A 209 1.00 -8.85 8.47
CA GLY A 209 0.84 -10.14 9.16
C GLY A 209 0.60 -10.03 10.67
N ASN A 210 0.83 -8.86 11.28
CA ASN A 210 0.48 -8.59 12.67
C ASN A 210 -1.00 -8.17 12.84
N LEU A 211 -1.71 -7.88 11.74
CA LEU A 211 -3.13 -7.53 11.75
C LEU A 211 -3.97 -8.80 11.65
N ASP A 212 -4.66 -9.13 12.74
CA ASP A 212 -5.62 -10.24 12.78
C ASP A 212 -7.05 -9.69 12.57
N LEU A 213 -7.86 -10.38 11.76
CA LEU A 213 -9.26 -10.02 11.50
C LEU A 213 -10.11 -10.01 12.77
N SER A 214 -9.74 -10.81 13.78
CA SER A 214 -10.42 -10.83 15.08
C SER A 214 -10.38 -9.48 15.79
N TYR A 215 -9.37 -8.64 15.55
CA TYR A 215 -9.28 -7.29 16.13
C TYR A 215 -10.34 -6.33 15.60
N PHE A 216 -10.98 -6.68 14.48
CA PHE A 216 -12.01 -5.87 13.84
C PHE A 216 -13.42 -6.43 14.05
N ASN A 217 -13.58 -7.42 14.94
CA ASN A 217 -14.82 -8.17 15.15
C ASN A 217 -15.33 -8.87 13.88
N ILE A 218 -14.41 -9.27 12.99
CA ILE A 218 -14.73 -9.96 11.75
C ILE A 218 -14.42 -11.45 11.97
N GLY A 219 -15.41 -12.18 12.49
CA GLY A 219 -15.28 -13.59 12.88
C GLY A 219 -15.47 -14.61 11.75
N PHE A 220 -15.35 -14.19 10.50
CA PHE A 220 -15.76 -15.02 9.37
C PHE A 220 -14.60 -15.81 8.75
N THR A 221 -14.77 -17.12 8.68
CA THR A 221 -14.00 -17.99 7.78
C THR A 221 -14.66 -17.96 6.39
N ASN A 222 -13.87 -17.94 5.31
CA ASN A 222 -14.33 -17.82 3.91
C ASN A 222 -14.90 -16.43 3.53
N TRP A 223 -14.21 -15.36 3.89
CA TRP A 223 -14.66 -13.99 3.57
C TRP A 223 -14.68 -13.70 2.06
N ASP A 224 -14.08 -14.55 1.22
CA ASP A 224 -14.20 -14.49 -0.24
C ASP A 224 -15.57 -14.92 -0.77
N THR A 225 -16.37 -15.64 0.02
CA THR A 225 -17.74 -16.05 -0.37
C THR A 225 -18.82 -15.15 0.21
N ILE A 226 -18.45 -14.20 1.10
CA ILE A 226 -19.39 -13.32 1.79
C ILE A 226 -19.76 -12.13 0.89
N PRO A 227 -21.00 -12.05 0.38
CA PRO A 227 -21.41 -10.98 -0.55
C PRO A 227 -21.26 -9.58 0.05
N GLU A 228 -21.44 -9.44 1.36
CA GLU A 228 -21.28 -8.16 2.07
C GLU A 228 -19.84 -7.65 2.00
N ILE A 229 -18.86 -8.53 2.21
CA ILE A 229 -17.43 -8.18 2.13
C ILE A 229 -17.05 -7.88 0.69
N GLN A 230 -17.51 -8.69 -0.26
CA GLN A 230 -17.31 -8.40 -1.68
C GLN A 230 -17.93 -7.05 -2.09
N LYS A 231 -19.11 -6.71 -1.55
CA LYS A 231 -19.75 -5.40 -1.75
C LYS A 231 -18.93 -4.27 -1.12
N MET A 232 -18.45 -4.45 0.11
CA MET A 232 -17.60 -3.49 0.82
C MET A 232 -16.26 -3.23 0.11
N LEU A 233 -15.74 -4.22 -0.61
CA LEU A 233 -14.51 -4.12 -1.40
C LEU A 233 -14.73 -3.73 -2.86
N GLY A 234 -15.99 -3.78 -3.33
CA GLY A 234 -16.32 -3.55 -4.74
C GLY A 234 -15.92 -4.70 -5.68
N THR A 235 -15.82 -5.93 -5.20
CA THR A 235 -15.39 -7.11 -5.98
C THR A 235 -16.54 -8.10 -6.30
N GLY A 236 -17.79 -7.72 -6.05
CA GLY A 236 -18.95 -8.62 -6.23
C GLY A 236 -19.32 -8.91 -7.70
N PRO A 237 -19.90 -10.08 -8.01
CA PRO A 237 -20.36 -10.44 -9.35
C PRO A 237 -21.44 -9.46 -9.81
N GLY A 238 -21.21 -8.79 -10.95
CA GLY A 238 -22.09 -7.75 -11.48
C GLY A 238 -21.60 -6.31 -11.27
N ASN A 239 -20.64 -6.10 -10.36
CA ASN A 239 -19.93 -4.82 -10.23
C ASN A 239 -18.66 -4.84 -11.08
N CYS A 240 -18.83 -4.91 -12.42
CA CYS A 240 -17.73 -4.74 -13.37
C CYS A 240 -17.24 -3.29 -13.48
N SER A 241 -17.67 -2.39 -12.56
CA SER A 241 -17.06 -1.07 -12.48
C SER A 241 -15.59 -1.28 -12.17
N PRO A 242 -14.66 -0.81 -13.03
CA PRO A 242 -13.24 -1.00 -12.84
C PRO A 242 -12.87 -0.52 -11.45
N LEU A 243 -12.48 -1.46 -10.59
CA LEU A 243 -11.69 -1.28 -9.38
C LEU A 243 -11.84 0.12 -8.76
N SER A 244 -12.99 0.39 -8.15
CA SER A 244 -13.24 1.68 -7.51
C SER A 244 -12.09 1.99 -6.56
N LYS A 245 -11.34 3.05 -6.86
CA LYS A 245 -10.22 3.51 -6.02
C LYS A 245 -10.64 3.76 -4.57
N PHE A 246 -11.94 4.00 -4.35
CA PHE A 246 -12.54 4.24 -3.04
C PHE A 246 -13.60 3.16 -2.76
N PRO A 247 -13.21 2.03 -2.15
CA PRO A 247 -14.15 1.00 -1.77
C PRO A 247 -15.08 1.50 -0.66
N PRO A 248 -16.32 0.99 -0.57
CA PRO A 248 -17.29 1.46 0.41
C PRO A 248 -16.84 1.44 1.87
N ILE A 249 -15.90 0.57 2.25
CA ILE A 249 -15.34 0.52 3.62
C ILE A 249 -14.78 1.86 4.13
N LEU A 250 -14.37 2.76 3.24
CA LEU A 250 -13.84 4.08 3.60
C LEU A 250 -14.91 5.01 4.18
N PHE A 251 -16.18 4.73 3.95
CA PHE A 251 -17.31 5.61 4.26
C PHE A 251 -18.10 5.07 5.46
N THR A 252 -18.68 5.95 6.28
CA THR A 252 -19.36 5.54 7.52
C THR A 252 -20.53 4.58 7.28
N ARG A 253 -21.27 4.74 6.18
CA ARG A 253 -22.41 3.88 5.83
C ARG A 253 -22.03 2.67 4.98
N GLN A 254 -20.74 2.45 4.76
CA GLN A 254 -20.26 1.44 3.82
C GLN A 254 -20.89 1.58 2.43
N GLU A 255 -21.12 2.84 2.04
CA GLU A 255 -21.67 3.24 0.76
C GLU A 255 -20.87 4.45 0.28
N ARG A 256 -20.53 4.47 -1.00
CA ARG A 256 -19.75 5.56 -1.59
C ARG A 256 -20.61 6.83 -1.57
N ASP A 257 -20.15 7.83 -0.83
CA ASP A 257 -20.71 9.16 -0.86
C ASP A 257 -20.31 9.86 -2.18
N PRO A 258 -21.26 10.25 -3.04
CA PRO A 258 -20.96 10.93 -4.31
C PRO A 258 -20.20 12.24 -4.11
N THR A 259 -20.38 12.89 -2.96
CA THR A 259 -19.71 14.16 -2.62
C THR A 259 -18.33 13.96 -2.01
N MET A 260 -17.97 12.71 -1.66
CA MET A 260 -16.80 12.33 -0.86
C MET A 260 -16.69 13.05 0.50
N SER A 261 -17.75 13.72 0.96
CA SER A 261 -17.72 14.48 2.23
C SER A 261 -17.51 13.59 3.46
N THR A 262 -17.91 12.32 3.35
CA THR A 262 -17.79 11.30 4.41
C THR A 262 -16.65 10.30 4.15
N VAL A 263 -15.75 10.60 3.20
CA VAL A 263 -14.56 9.77 2.98
C VAL A 263 -13.73 9.70 4.26
N PHE A 264 -13.25 8.51 4.59
CA PHE A 264 -12.56 8.19 5.85
C PHE A 264 -13.42 8.31 7.12
N GLY A 265 -14.73 8.48 6.99
CA GLY A 265 -15.65 8.55 8.13
C GLY A 265 -15.72 7.26 8.96
N ASN A 266 -15.27 6.12 8.41
CA ASN A 266 -15.11 4.86 9.15
C ASN A 266 -13.70 4.74 9.76
N TRP A 267 -13.27 5.74 10.52
CA TRP A 267 -11.88 5.88 10.98
C TRP A 267 -11.48 4.90 12.09
N GLU A 268 -12.43 4.29 12.80
CA GLU A 268 -12.12 3.46 13.98
C GLU A 268 -11.31 2.19 13.62
N PRO A 269 -11.72 1.36 12.63
CA PRO A 269 -10.87 0.25 12.17
C PRO A 269 -9.47 0.70 11.77
N LEU A 270 -9.36 1.85 11.08
CA LEU A 270 -8.06 2.41 10.68
C LEU A 270 -7.19 2.70 11.91
N SER A 271 -7.75 3.39 12.91
CA SER A 271 -7.01 3.73 14.12
C SER A 271 -6.53 2.49 14.88
N LYS A 272 -7.33 1.41 14.94
CA LYS A 272 -6.93 0.13 15.54
C LYS A 272 -5.78 -0.51 14.77
N ALA A 273 -5.86 -0.54 13.43
CA ALA A 273 -4.80 -1.09 12.59
C ALA A 273 -3.48 -0.33 12.76
N ILE A 274 -3.52 1.01 12.73
CA ILE A 274 -2.33 1.84 12.95
C ILE A 274 -1.77 1.63 14.35
N ARG A 275 -2.64 1.56 15.38
CA ARG A 275 -2.22 1.32 16.77
C ARG A 275 -1.49 -0.02 16.90
N ILE A 276 -2.00 -1.09 16.31
CA ILE A 276 -1.34 -2.41 16.29
C ILE A 276 0.04 -2.34 15.63
N VAL A 277 0.17 -1.66 14.50
CA VAL A 277 1.45 -1.58 13.77
C VAL A 277 2.47 -0.71 14.51
N MET A 278 2.00 0.35 15.16
CA MET A 278 2.87 1.27 15.91
C MET A 278 3.27 0.72 17.28
N PHE A 279 2.40 -0.05 17.93
CA PHE A 279 2.56 -0.44 19.33
C PHE A 279 2.52 -1.94 19.61
N GLY A 280 2.26 -2.76 18.61
CA GLY A 280 2.12 -4.21 18.69
C GLY A 280 0.68 -4.66 18.93
N LYS A 281 0.43 -5.94 18.67
CA LYS A 281 -0.90 -6.58 18.75
C LYS A 281 -1.63 -6.45 20.09
N ASN A 282 -0.90 -6.42 21.20
CA ASN A 282 -1.48 -6.29 22.54
C ASN A 282 -1.83 -4.83 22.90
N SER A 283 -1.61 -3.87 22.00
CA SER A 283 -1.85 -2.44 22.26
C SER A 283 -3.33 -2.06 22.34
N LEU A 284 -4.22 -2.96 21.90
CA LEU A 284 -5.67 -2.79 22.03
C LEU A 284 -6.18 -3.14 23.42
N ASP A 285 -5.58 -4.15 24.07
CA ASP A 285 -6.05 -4.66 25.36
C ASP A 285 -5.40 -3.95 26.56
N ILE A 286 -4.18 -3.44 26.38
CA ILE A 286 -3.41 -2.86 27.49
C ILE A 286 -3.81 -1.40 27.68
N ALA A 287 -4.56 -1.14 28.76
CA ALA A 287 -4.70 0.19 29.33
C ALA A 287 -3.33 0.68 29.83
N GLY A 288 -2.69 1.58 29.09
CA GLY A 288 -1.39 2.10 29.46
C GLY A 288 -0.59 2.68 28.31
N TRP A 289 0.58 3.22 28.65
CA TRP A 289 1.53 3.65 27.64
C TRP A 289 2.20 2.43 27.01
N PRO A 290 2.37 2.44 25.69
CA PRO A 290 2.92 1.30 24.97
C PRO A 290 4.37 1.01 25.35
N CYS A 291 4.76 -0.25 25.18
CA CYS A 291 6.06 -0.79 25.55
C CYS A 291 7.22 0.08 25.03
N ALA A 292 8.29 0.19 25.82
CA ALA A 292 9.51 0.93 25.43
C ALA A 292 10.13 0.46 24.11
N LYS A 293 9.78 -0.74 23.62
CA LYS A 293 10.27 -1.34 22.37
C LYS A 293 9.28 -1.25 21.19
N CYS A 294 8.30 -0.36 21.24
CA CYS A 294 7.34 -0.18 20.15
C CYS A 294 7.94 0.53 18.92
N ASN A 295 7.33 0.30 17.76
CA ASN A 295 7.72 0.88 16.47
C ASN A 295 7.63 2.42 16.49
N ALA A 296 6.56 2.98 17.06
CA ALA A 296 6.41 4.43 17.21
C ALA A 296 7.61 5.09 17.90
N ARG A 297 8.02 4.55 19.05
CA ARG A 297 9.17 5.07 19.80
C ARG A 297 10.49 4.83 19.07
N LYS A 298 10.65 3.64 18.47
CA LYS A 298 11.83 3.27 17.68
C LYS A 298 12.03 4.24 16.50
N TRP A 299 10.93 4.67 15.87
CA TRP A 299 10.95 5.52 14.68
C TRP A 299 10.80 7.01 14.97
N GLY A 300 10.52 7.38 16.22
CA GLY A 300 10.28 8.77 16.62
C GLY A 300 8.99 9.36 16.05
N ILE A 301 7.95 8.53 15.87
CA ILE A 301 6.65 8.96 15.33
C ILE A 301 5.74 9.33 16.49
N THR A 302 5.17 10.52 16.43
CA THR A 302 4.31 11.09 17.49
C THR A 302 2.91 11.45 17.01
N SER A 303 2.68 11.44 15.70
CA SER A 303 1.39 11.74 15.06
C SER A 303 1.24 10.93 13.78
N CYS A 304 0.02 10.73 13.31
CA CYS A 304 -0.23 10.09 12.03
C CYS A 304 0.09 11.05 10.88
N THR A 305 0.89 10.60 9.92
CA THR A 305 1.15 11.30 8.65
C THR A 305 0.09 10.92 7.60
N PRO A 306 -0.15 11.74 6.57
CA PRO A 306 -0.99 11.38 5.42
C PRO A 306 -0.66 9.99 4.85
N SER A 307 0.63 9.71 4.70
CA SER A 307 1.16 8.45 4.18
C SER A 307 0.88 7.27 5.12
N LEU A 308 0.99 7.43 6.44
CA LEU A 308 0.63 6.38 7.41
C LEU A 308 -0.87 6.06 7.37
N LEU A 309 -1.73 7.07 7.21
CA LEU A 309 -3.17 6.90 7.09
C LEU A 309 -3.53 6.16 5.80
N ALA A 310 -2.91 6.53 4.68
CA ALA A 310 -3.05 5.83 3.40
C ALA A 310 -2.59 4.37 3.49
N TRP A 311 -1.44 4.12 4.13
CA TRP A 311 -0.91 2.78 4.37
C TRP A 311 -1.90 1.93 5.17
N GLY A 312 -2.44 2.48 6.26
CA GLY A 312 -3.39 1.77 7.13
C GLY A 312 -4.66 1.36 6.39
N TRP A 313 -5.18 2.22 5.52
CA TRP A 313 -6.34 1.87 4.68
C TRP A 313 -6.05 0.73 3.71
N VAL A 314 -4.91 0.78 3.01
CA VAL A 314 -4.52 -0.29 2.08
C VAL A 314 -4.29 -1.61 2.81
N ALA A 315 -3.67 -1.56 4.00
CA ALA A 315 -3.51 -2.74 4.85
C ALA A 315 -4.86 -3.33 5.28
N LEU A 316 -5.82 -2.50 5.70
CA LEU A 316 -7.18 -2.92 6.03
C LEU A 316 -7.91 -3.57 4.84
N ILE A 317 -7.84 -2.94 3.67
CA ILE A 317 -8.46 -3.48 2.46
C ILE A 317 -7.80 -4.82 2.10
N PHE A 318 -6.47 -4.94 2.28
CA PHE A 318 -5.76 -6.19 2.02
C PHE A 318 -6.21 -7.32 2.96
N ILE A 319 -6.27 -7.10 4.28
CA ILE A 319 -6.66 -8.16 5.23
C ILE A 319 -8.11 -8.64 5.02
N LEU A 320 -8.96 -7.78 4.46
CA LEU A 320 -10.35 -8.11 4.11
C LEU A 320 -10.49 -8.82 2.77
N SER A 321 -9.43 -8.80 1.95
CA SER A 321 -9.47 -9.27 0.57
C SER A 321 -9.00 -10.72 0.41
N PRO A 322 -9.27 -11.34 -0.74
CA PRO A 322 -8.82 -12.70 -1.07
C PRO A 322 -7.38 -12.98 -1.32
N ASN A 323 -6.53 -12.04 -0.99
CA ASN A 323 -5.12 -12.17 -1.28
C ASN A 323 -4.38 -12.72 -0.08
N THR A 324 -3.67 -13.82 -0.30
CA THR A 324 -2.75 -14.40 0.67
C THR A 324 -1.36 -13.78 0.58
N SER A 325 -1.09 -13.00 -0.46
CA SER A 325 0.21 -12.36 -0.71
C SER A 325 0.05 -10.92 -1.19
N PHE A 326 0.93 -10.05 -0.68
CA PHE A 326 1.06 -8.67 -1.10
C PHE A 326 2.24 -8.57 -2.09
N THR A 327 1.93 -8.54 -3.38
CA THR A 327 2.94 -8.54 -4.45
C THR A 327 3.71 -7.22 -4.49
N LYS A 328 4.91 -7.26 -5.09
CA LYS A 328 5.75 -6.07 -5.29
C LYS A 328 5.02 -5.00 -6.11
N ASP A 329 4.28 -5.43 -7.13
CA ASP A 329 3.52 -4.55 -8.03
C ASP A 329 2.25 -3.98 -7.39
N GLY A 330 1.91 -4.43 -6.18
CA GLY A 330 0.71 -3.99 -5.48
C GLY A 330 -0.58 -4.43 -6.16
N VAL A 331 -0.58 -5.59 -6.81
CA VAL A 331 -1.78 -6.17 -7.44
C VAL A 331 -2.18 -7.44 -6.69
N GLY A 332 -3.42 -7.48 -6.21
CA GLY A 332 -3.99 -8.66 -5.58
C GLY A 332 -4.09 -9.84 -6.57
N ALA A 333 -3.50 -10.98 -6.22
CA ALA A 333 -3.51 -12.17 -7.08
C ALA A 333 -4.92 -12.70 -7.36
N LYS A 334 -5.80 -12.73 -6.35
CA LYS A 334 -7.18 -13.21 -6.48
C LYS A 334 -8.17 -12.10 -6.76
N SER A 335 -8.17 -11.04 -5.96
CA SER A 335 -9.15 -9.95 -6.10
C SER A 335 -8.87 -8.97 -7.23
N ARG A 336 -7.64 -8.99 -7.78
CA ARG A 336 -7.14 -8.01 -8.74
C ARG A 336 -7.14 -6.55 -8.23
N LEU A 337 -7.30 -6.35 -6.92
CA LEU A 337 -7.22 -5.02 -6.30
C LEU A 337 -5.85 -4.37 -6.55
N LEU A 338 -5.84 -3.11 -7.00
CA LEU A 338 -4.65 -2.33 -7.31
C LEU A 338 -4.20 -1.53 -6.08
N TYR A 339 -3.62 -2.21 -5.09
CA TYR A 339 -3.13 -1.63 -3.83
C TYR A 339 -2.16 -0.47 -4.03
N ALA A 340 -1.28 -0.54 -5.04
CA ALA A 340 -0.37 0.56 -5.37
C ALA A 340 -1.12 1.83 -5.79
N ALA A 341 -2.13 1.67 -6.66
CA ALA A 341 -2.97 2.79 -7.10
C ALA A 341 -3.86 3.32 -5.97
N MET A 342 -4.37 2.45 -5.10
CA MET A 342 -5.13 2.83 -3.90
C MET A 342 -4.28 3.64 -2.93
N PHE A 343 -3.05 3.18 -2.64
CA PHE A 343 -2.13 3.90 -1.77
C PHE A 343 -1.86 5.32 -2.29
N ALA A 344 -1.48 5.45 -3.56
CA ALA A 344 -1.21 6.73 -4.19
C ALA A 344 -2.43 7.66 -4.14
N ALA A 345 -3.63 7.14 -4.47
CA ALA A 345 -4.86 7.91 -4.44
C ALA A 345 -5.24 8.37 -3.02
N TYR A 346 -5.11 7.51 -2.00
CA TYR A 346 -5.41 7.88 -0.62
C TYR A 346 -4.41 8.89 -0.08
N LYS A 347 -3.12 8.71 -0.36
CA LYS A 347 -2.06 9.64 0.05
C LYS A 347 -2.30 11.02 -0.58
N GLN A 348 -2.59 11.06 -1.88
CA GLN A 348 -2.94 12.30 -2.58
C GLN A 348 -4.16 12.98 -1.96
N LEU A 349 -5.22 12.23 -1.64
CA LEU A 349 -6.43 12.77 -1.05
C LEU A 349 -6.17 13.37 0.34
N TRP A 350 -5.44 12.64 1.21
CA TRP A 350 -5.07 13.14 2.53
C TRP A 350 -4.20 14.39 2.46
N VAL A 351 -3.24 14.46 1.54
CA VAL A 351 -2.38 15.64 1.38
C VAL A 351 -3.15 16.84 0.84
N THR A 352 -4.02 16.63 -0.15
CA THR A 352 -4.78 17.70 -0.81
C THR A 352 -5.84 18.29 0.11
N LEU A 353 -6.50 17.45 0.91
CA LEU A 353 -7.55 17.87 1.83
C LEU A 353 -7.06 18.04 3.27
N TRP A 354 -5.75 18.07 3.50
CA TRP A 354 -5.20 18.06 4.86
C TRP A 354 -5.69 19.22 5.72
N GLU A 355 -5.90 20.38 5.13
CA GLU A 355 -6.34 21.60 5.80
C GLU A 355 -7.87 21.70 5.95
N GLU A 356 -8.63 20.78 5.35
CA GLU A 356 -10.10 20.80 5.42
C GLU A 356 -10.56 20.47 6.85
N PRO A 357 -11.49 21.24 7.44
CA PRO A 357 -11.92 21.05 8.83
C PRO A 357 -12.46 19.65 9.14
N CYS A 358 -13.15 19.01 8.18
CA CYS A 358 -13.65 17.64 8.36
C CYS A 358 -12.50 16.62 8.44
N ILE A 359 -11.50 16.74 7.57
CA ILE A 359 -10.32 15.87 7.55
C ILE A 359 -9.46 16.07 8.79
N LEU A 360 -9.27 17.32 9.23
CA LEU A 360 -8.59 17.61 10.50
C LEU A 360 -9.33 17.00 11.70
N SER A 361 -10.67 17.04 11.71
CA SER A 361 -11.46 16.41 12.78
C SER A 361 -11.27 14.89 12.81
N ILE A 362 -11.28 14.23 11.64
CA ILE A 362 -11.04 12.79 11.52
C ILE A 362 -9.60 12.45 11.95
N HIS A 363 -8.61 13.21 11.47
CA HIS A 363 -7.20 13.03 11.83
C HIS A 363 -6.99 13.15 13.35
N GLN A 364 -7.58 14.15 13.99
CA GLN A 364 -7.52 14.31 15.45
C GLN A 364 -8.18 13.13 16.19
N GLN A 365 -9.27 12.57 15.68
CA GLN A 365 -9.91 11.38 16.28
C GLN A 365 -8.98 10.15 16.17
N ILE A 366 -8.37 9.94 15.00
CA ILE A 366 -7.40 8.86 14.79
C ILE A 366 -6.19 9.05 15.69
N ASP A 367 -5.57 10.23 15.70
CA ASP A 367 -4.39 10.52 16.53
C ASP A 367 -4.70 10.36 18.02
N ARG A 368 -5.88 10.81 18.47
CA ARG A 368 -6.34 10.58 19.84
C ARG A 368 -6.37 9.09 20.15
N HIS A 369 -6.99 8.29 19.29
CA HIS A 369 -7.14 6.86 19.51
C HIS A 369 -5.81 6.08 19.42
N VAL A 370 -4.94 6.45 18.48
CA VAL A 370 -3.64 5.80 18.28
C VAL A 370 -2.69 6.16 19.43
N TRP A 371 -2.54 7.45 19.75
CA TRP A 371 -1.46 7.93 20.62
C TRP A 371 -1.85 8.10 22.09
N GLN A 372 -3.13 8.31 22.40
CA GLN A 372 -3.52 8.45 23.80
C GLN A 372 -3.60 7.08 24.47
N SER A 373 -3.10 7.04 25.69
CA SER A 373 -3.37 5.94 26.58
C SER A 373 -4.87 5.96 26.86
N THR A 374 -5.53 4.81 26.67
CA THR A 374 -6.81 4.52 27.32
C THR A 374 -6.53 4.39 28.81
N SER A 375 -6.10 5.49 29.43
CA SER A 375 -6.18 5.65 30.87
C SER A 375 -7.62 5.29 31.17
N SER A 376 -7.81 4.25 31.96
CA SER A 376 -9.10 3.84 32.49
C SER A 376 -9.63 5.01 33.33
N SER A 377 -10.10 6.06 32.66
CA SER A 377 -11.07 6.95 33.22
C SER A 377 -12.18 6.00 33.63
N ASN A 378 -12.35 5.87 34.94
CA ASN A 378 -13.53 5.31 35.57
C ASN A 378 -14.72 6.16 35.13
N ILE A 379 -15.06 6.09 33.84
CA ILE A 379 -16.36 6.43 33.31
C ILE A 379 -17.20 5.33 33.93
N ALA A 380 -17.68 5.60 35.14
CA ALA A 380 -18.77 4.87 35.72
C ALA A 380 -19.78 4.70 34.59
N THR A 381 -20.01 3.45 34.23
CA THR A 381 -21.06 3.02 33.32
C THR A 381 -22.37 3.57 33.88
N SER A 382 -22.69 4.82 33.55
CA SER A 382 -24.08 5.20 33.43
C SER A 382 -24.57 4.40 32.25
N ASP A 383 -25.58 3.57 32.48
CA ASP A 383 -26.36 2.81 31.50
C ASP A 383 -27.05 3.76 30.48
N ALA A 384 -26.25 4.58 29.80
CA ALA A 384 -26.63 5.21 28.56
C ALA A 384 -26.42 4.14 27.51
N GLU A 385 -27.52 3.41 27.25
CA GLU A 385 -27.98 3.03 25.91
C GLU A 385 -27.03 3.46 24.81
N GLY A 386 -26.70 2.53 23.91
CA GLY A 386 -25.99 2.77 22.66
C GLY A 386 -26.54 3.96 21.90
N LYS A 387 -26.16 5.16 22.31
CA LYS A 387 -26.27 6.44 21.62
C LYS A 387 -25.19 6.40 20.55
N ASP A 388 -25.48 5.52 19.60
CA ASP A 388 -25.69 5.92 18.25
C ASP A 388 -24.55 6.79 17.73
N LEU A 389 -23.53 6.08 17.22
CA LEU A 389 -22.53 6.62 16.31
C LEU A 389 -23.18 7.53 15.25
N THR A 390 -24.43 7.26 14.86
CA THR A 390 -25.26 8.08 13.97
C THR A 390 -25.58 9.46 14.54
N SER A 391 -25.72 9.66 15.85
CA SER A 391 -26.01 10.99 16.44
C SER A 391 -24.81 11.94 16.39
N ASN A 392 -23.58 11.45 16.63
CA ASN A 392 -22.37 12.27 16.42
C ASN A 392 -22.08 12.49 14.92
N LEU A 393 -22.43 11.52 14.07
CA LEU A 393 -22.34 11.67 12.61
C LEU A 393 -23.39 12.64 12.05
N MET A 394 -24.58 12.67 12.64
CA MET A 394 -25.68 13.55 12.25
C MET A 394 -25.39 15.00 12.65
N CYS A 395 -24.67 15.24 13.76
CA CYS A 395 -24.14 16.57 14.09
C CYS A 395 -23.13 17.08 13.06
N LEU A 396 -22.26 16.21 12.53
CA LEU A 396 -21.30 16.54 11.46
C LEU A 396 -21.98 16.76 10.10
N ALA A 397 -23.01 15.96 9.79
CA ALA A 397 -23.83 16.13 8.59
C ALA A 397 -24.71 17.40 8.66
N LEU A 398 -25.28 17.74 9.82
CA LEU A 398 -26.07 18.95 10.05
C LEU A 398 -25.22 20.22 10.00
N ALA A 399 -23.98 20.19 10.50
CA ALA A 399 -23.04 21.30 10.38
C ALA A 399 -22.68 21.63 8.92
N ASN A 400 -22.70 20.63 8.03
CA ASN A 400 -22.45 20.79 6.60
C ASN A 400 -23.71 21.08 5.78
N ALA A 401 -24.88 20.59 6.22
CA ALA A 401 -26.17 20.87 5.58
C ALA A 401 -26.62 22.33 5.74
N GLY A 402 -26.17 23.03 6.80
CA GLY A 402 -26.46 24.46 7.02
C GLY A 402 -25.75 25.45 6.10
N ARG A 403 -24.99 24.98 5.08
CA ARG A 403 -24.31 25.83 4.09
C ARG A 403 -24.99 25.93 2.73
N LYS A 404 -26.16 25.31 2.56
CA LYS A 404 -27.03 25.59 1.41
C LYS A 404 -28.16 26.49 1.90
N ASP A 405 -28.25 27.66 1.27
CA ASP A 405 -29.35 28.64 1.24
C ASP A 405 -28.85 30.06 1.55
N ARG A 406 -27.99 30.55 0.66
CA ARG A 406 -27.92 31.99 0.37
C ARG A 406 -28.12 32.18 -1.13
N GLU A 407 -29.29 31.73 -1.58
CA GLU A 407 -29.87 32.06 -2.87
C GLU A 407 -30.15 33.57 -2.86
N SER A 408 -29.32 34.31 -3.60
CA SER A 408 -29.53 35.73 -3.84
C SER A 408 -30.62 35.87 -4.89
N ASP A 409 -31.87 35.87 -4.43
CA ASP A 409 -32.97 36.41 -5.22
C ASP A 409 -32.81 37.93 -5.29
N SER A 410 -32.49 38.40 -6.50
CA SER A 410 -32.61 39.80 -6.87
C SER A 410 -34.03 40.06 -7.35
N PRO A 411 -34.79 41.00 -6.75
CA PRO A 411 -36.02 41.48 -7.35
C PRO A 411 -35.77 42.80 -8.09
N THR A 412 -36.24 42.81 -9.33
CA THR A 412 -36.40 44.00 -10.18
C THR A 412 -37.54 44.89 -9.62
N THR A 413 -37.20 46.14 -9.33
CA THR A 413 -37.97 47.41 -9.41
C THR A 413 -39.51 47.39 -9.26
N ASP A 414 -40.06 48.01 -8.20
CA ASP A 414 -40.62 49.39 -8.19
C ASP A 414 -41.49 49.66 -6.93
N GLY A 415 -41.44 50.89 -6.40
CA GLY A 415 -42.49 51.42 -5.50
C GLY A 415 -42.07 51.99 -4.14
N HIS A 416 -42.07 53.33 -4.05
CA HIS A 416 -41.96 54.19 -2.87
C HIS A 416 -42.44 53.66 -1.50
N ARG A 417 -41.61 53.80 -0.45
CA ARG A 417 -42.02 54.43 0.84
C ARG A 417 -40.85 54.84 1.75
N VAL A 418 -41.07 55.94 2.46
CA VAL A 418 -40.18 56.77 3.29
C VAL A 418 -39.89 56.17 4.69
N SER A 419 -38.60 56.14 5.09
CA SER A 419 -37.95 56.25 6.45
C SER A 419 -38.53 55.52 7.70
N PRO A 420 -37.80 55.35 8.84
CA PRO A 420 -36.53 55.96 9.25
C PRO A 420 -35.43 54.99 9.79
N VAL A 421 -34.22 55.55 9.83
CA VAL A 421 -32.95 55.03 10.37
C VAL A 421 -32.99 54.80 11.90
N PRO A 422 -32.42 53.69 12.41
CA PRO A 422 -31.90 53.62 13.76
C PRO A 422 -30.36 53.52 13.80
N PRO A 423 -29.73 53.91 14.93
CA PRO A 423 -28.35 54.37 14.98
C PRO A 423 -27.29 53.27 15.12
N SER A 424 -26.15 53.59 14.55
CA SER A 424 -24.86 52.91 14.59
C SER A 424 -24.34 52.65 16.01
N SER A 425 -23.68 51.52 16.21
CA SER A 425 -22.84 51.21 17.37
C SER A 425 -21.44 50.77 16.89
N PRO A 426 -20.40 50.92 17.73
CA PRO A 426 -19.13 51.50 17.30
C PRO A 426 -18.11 50.48 16.78
N THR A 427 -17.38 50.94 15.77
CA THR A 427 -16.15 50.36 15.21
C THR A 427 -15.05 50.30 16.28
N LEU A 428 -14.65 49.10 16.70
CA LEU A 428 -13.39 48.87 17.39
C LEU A 428 -12.26 48.88 16.35
N ALA A 429 -11.45 49.94 16.38
CA ALA A 429 -10.23 50.06 15.61
C ALA A 429 -9.18 49.08 16.16
N LEU A 430 -8.84 48.05 15.36
CA LEU A 430 -7.68 47.21 15.61
C LEU A 430 -6.48 47.81 14.86
N ALA A 431 -5.46 48.17 15.64
CA ALA A 431 -4.26 48.85 15.19
C ALA A 431 -3.49 48.06 14.11
N ALA A 432 -3.08 48.78 13.07
CA ALA A 432 -2.13 48.30 12.07
C ALA A 432 -0.73 48.12 12.69
N PRO A 433 0.02 47.06 12.35
CA PRO A 433 1.41 46.90 12.75
C PRO A 433 2.33 47.87 11.96
N PRO A 434 3.44 48.33 12.56
CA PRO A 434 4.34 49.29 11.93
C PRO A 434 5.15 48.67 10.79
N ALA A 435 5.28 49.46 9.71
CA ALA A 435 6.09 49.17 8.54
C ALA A 435 7.59 49.10 8.88
N PHE A 436 8.27 48.07 8.37
CA PHE A 436 9.74 48.01 8.35
C PHE A 436 10.28 48.79 7.15
N PRO A 437 11.34 49.62 7.32
CA PRO A 437 11.95 50.33 6.21
C PRO A 437 12.93 49.41 5.44
N LEU A 438 12.67 49.23 4.14
CA LEU A 438 13.62 48.74 3.16
C LEU A 438 14.78 49.75 3.02
N THR A 439 15.97 49.36 3.45
CA THR A 439 17.20 50.09 3.14
C THR A 439 17.89 49.42 1.95
N ALA A 440 17.87 50.11 0.82
CA ALA A 440 18.66 49.78 -0.36
C ALA A 440 20.11 50.21 -0.14
N LEU A 441 21.05 49.31 -0.42
CA LEU A 441 22.43 49.69 -0.72
C LEU A 441 23.02 48.71 -1.74
N ALA A 442 23.15 49.19 -2.98
CA ALA A 442 24.17 48.70 -3.90
C ALA A 442 25.55 49.15 -3.40
N PRO A 443 26.62 48.46 -3.81
CA PRO A 443 27.46 49.15 -4.77
C PRO A 443 27.95 48.26 -5.93
N ALA A 444 28.09 48.92 -7.07
CA ALA A 444 28.70 48.44 -8.28
C ALA A 444 30.21 48.22 -8.11
N ILE A 445 30.72 47.06 -8.52
CA ILE A 445 32.11 46.87 -8.96
C ILE A 445 32.13 45.86 -10.12
N THR A 446 32.51 46.35 -11.28
CA THR A 446 33.18 45.63 -12.39
C THR A 446 34.30 46.57 -12.90
N PRO A 447 35.34 46.12 -13.64
CA PRO A 447 35.48 44.86 -14.38
C PRO A 447 36.89 44.19 -14.34
N ALA A 448 36.98 43.11 -15.15
CA ALA A 448 38.15 42.59 -15.89
C ALA A 448 38.91 41.37 -15.29
N VAL A 449 38.88 40.24 -15.99
CA VAL A 449 39.96 39.82 -16.92
C VAL A 449 39.50 38.56 -17.69
N GLU A 450 39.83 38.57 -18.99
CA GLU A 450 39.67 37.52 -19.99
C GLU A 450 40.42 36.23 -19.62
N THR A 451 39.83 35.07 -19.90
CA THR A 451 40.59 33.95 -20.49
C THR A 451 39.65 33.11 -21.36
N THR A 452 39.83 33.27 -22.67
CA THR A 452 39.21 32.48 -23.73
C THR A 452 39.87 31.10 -23.75
N ALA A 453 39.11 30.03 -23.51
CA ALA A 453 39.52 28.67 -23.81
C ALA A 453 38.59 28.09 -24.87
N THR A 454 39.11 28.07 -26.10
CA THR A 454 38.52 27.45 -27.28
C THR A 454 38.46 25.94 -27.09
N VAL A 455 37.26 25.38 -26.96
CA VAL A 455 37.05 23.92 -26.96
C VAL A 455 36.70 23.49 -28.38
N THR A 456 37.66 22.79 -28.99
CA THR A 456 37.56 22.13 -30.29
C THR A 456 36.59 20.93 -30.20
N PRO A 457 35.66 20.75 -31.16
CA PRO A 457 34.80 19.57 -31.19
C PRO A 457 35.59 18.32 -31.66
N PRO A 458 35.39 17.14 -31.04
CA PRO A 458 35.99 15.91 -31.53
C PRO A 458 35.27 15.41 -32.79
N ALA A 459 36.08 14.89 -33.71
CA ALA A 459 35.70 14.35 -35.01
C ALA A 459 34.72 13.15 -34.91
N PRO A 460 33.88 12.92 -35.94
CA PRO A 460 33.01 11.76 -36.00
C PRO A 460 33.84 10.49 -36.28
N VAL A 461 33.76 9.53 -35.35
CA VAL A 461 34.29 8.18 -35.53
C VAL A 461 33.31 7.41 -36.42
N ALA A 462 33.82 6.89 -37.53
CA ALA A 462 33.11 6.06 -38.47
C ALA A 462 32.66 4.74 -37.81
N LEU A 463 31.36 4.44 -37.89
CA LEU A 463 30.81 3.12 -37.58
C LEU A 463 31.30 2.12 -38.64
N ALA A 464 32.09 1.14 -38.20
CA ALA A 464 32.32 -0.08 -38.96
C ALA A 464 31.04 -0.94 -38.88
N ALA A 465 30.63 -1.46 -40.04
CA ALA A 465 29.53 -2.40 -40.18
C ALA A 465 29.88 -3.72 -39.47
N ASP A 466 29.03 -4.11 -38.52
CA ASP A 466 29.06 -5.42 -37.89
C ASP A 466 28.10 -6.34 -38.65
N GLU A 467 28.67 -7.30 -39.38
CA GLU A 467 27.92 -8.35 -40.07
C GLU A 467 27.34 -9.32 -39.04
N THR A 468 26.02 -9.30 -38.88
CA THR A 468 25.29 -10.29 -38.09
C THR A 468 25.05 -11.55 -38.93
N PRO A 469 25.47 -12.75 -38.51
CA PRO A 469 25.14 -13.98 -39.22
C PRO A 469 23.67 -14.39 -38.99
N PRO A 470 23.05 -15.11 -39.94
CA PRO A 470 21.63 -15.42 -39.91
C PRO A 470 21.28 -16.44 -38.82
N VAL A 471 20.21 -16.13 -38.10
CA VAL A 471 19.55 -17.00 -37.12
C VAL A 471 18.80 -18.11 -37.89
N PRO A 472 18.95 -19.40 -37.53
CA PRO A 472 18.15 -20.47 -38.12
C PRO A 472 16.73 -20.48 -37.53
N ASP A 473 15.74 -20.61 -38.42
CA ASP A 473 14.33 -20.80 -38.12
C ASP A 473 14.09 -22.01 -37.21
N VAL A 474 13.40 -21.79 -36.09
CA VAL A 474 12.85 -22.83 -35.22
C VAL A 474 11.34 -22.84 -35.41
N PRO A 475 10.71 -23.97 -35.77
CA PRO A 475 9.28 -24.04 -35.95
C PRO A 475 8.52 -23.98 -34.62
N ASP A 476 7.46 -23.17 -34.66
CA ASP A 476 6.45 -22.97 -33.63
C ASP A 476 5.66 -24.23 -33.29
N SER A 477 5.13 -24.26 -32.06
CA SER A 477 4.05 -25.09 -31.52
C SER A 477 4.45 -26.30 -30.67
N VAL A 478 4.52 -26.08 -29.35
CA VAL A 478 4.13 -27.10 -28.35
C VAL A 478 3.21 -26.45 -27.33
N GLU A 479 1.95 -26.88 -27.37
CA GLU A 479 0.87 -26.52 -26.45
C GLU A 479 1.19 -27.08 -25.05
N MET A 480 1.36 -26.18 -24.07
CA MET A 480 1.64 -26.52 -22.67
C MET A 480 0.35 -26.75 -21.88
N LEU A 481 0.16 -27.98 -21.38
CA LEU A 481 -0.85 -28.31 -20.36
C LEU A 481 -0.42 -27.80 -18.97
N PRO A 482 -1.38 -27.42 -18.09
CA PRO A 482 -1.08 -26.92 -16.75
C PRO A 482 -0.69 -28.05 -15.77
N PRO A 483 0.22 -27.78 -14.80
CA PRO A 483 0.67 -28.79 -13.85
C PRO A 483 -0.31 -29.01 -12.70
N ALA A 484 -0.54 -30.29 -12.38
CA ALA A 484 -1.33 -30.75 -11.24
C ALA A 484 -0.69 -30.39 -9.89
N ALA A 485 -1.53 -29.95 -8.95
CA ALA A 485 -1.15 -29.64 -7.58
C ALA A 485 -0.68 -30.90 -6.83
N SER A 486 0.54 -30.88 -6.30
CA SER A 486 1.07 -31.93 -5.42
C SER A 486 0.95 -31.52 -3.95
N SER A 487 0.14 -32.27 -3.21
CA SER A 487 -0.02 -32.17 -1.75
C SER A 487 1.23 -32.72 -1.04
N SER A 488 2.08 -31.84 -0.49
CA SER A 488 3.21 -32.26 0.35
C SER A 488 2.79 -32.40 1.82
N SER A 489 2.72 -33.64 2.28
CA SER A 489 2.66 -34.02 3.70
C SER A 489 3.91 -33.53 4.44
N ARG A 490 3.74 -32.68 5.46
CA ARG A 490 4.82 -32.23 6.36
C ARG A 490 5.03 -33.24 7.48
N GLN A 491 6.10 -34.02 7.35
CA GLN A 491 6.65 -34.84 8.43
C GLN A 491 7.49 -33.97 9.37
N GLY A 492 7.20 -34.04 10.67
CA GLY A 492 7.75 -33.17 11.70
C GLY A 492 9.23 -33.40 11.99
N CYS A 493 9.99 -32.31 12.07
CA CYS A 493 11.35 -32.30 12.63
C CYS A 493 11.32 -31.80 14.08
N GLY A 494 12.00 -32.56 14.94
CA GLY A 494 11.95 -32.46 16.38
C GLY A 494 12.59 -31.22 17.00
N ARG A 495 12.10 -30.93 18.20
CA ARG A 495 12.63 -29.96 19.16
C ARG A 495 14.01 -30.40 19.65
N GLY A 496 15.06 -29.72 19.21
CA GLY A 496 16.37 -29.73 19.87
C GLY A 496 16.40 -28.71 21.01
N LYS A 497 16.44 -29.20 22.26
CA LYS A 497 16.84 -28.41 23.43
C LYS A 497 18.31 -28.01 23.28
N ARG A 498 18.63 -26.71 23.36
CA ARG A 498 19.97 -26.24 23.75
C ARG A 498 19.85 -25.30 24.93
N GLY A 499 20.35 -25.76 26.07
CA GLY A 499 20.85 -24.89 27.13
C GLY A 499 22.25 -24.41 26.75
N GLY A 500 22.67 -23.30 27.35
CA GLY A 500 24.02 -22.76 27.16
C GLY A 500 24.09 -21.28 27.53
N LEU A 501 24.34 -21.04 28.81
CA LEU A 501 24.76 -19.76 29.39
C LEU A 501 25.94 -19.16 28.62
N ALA A 502 25.85 -17.87 28.29
CA ALA A 502 27.00 -16.99 28.12
C ALA A 502 26.62 -15.61 28.61
N ALA A 503 27.12 -15.27 29.80
CA ALA A 503 27.11 -13.91 30.34
C ALA A 503 28.04 -13.05 29.49
N ILE A 504 27.50 -12.04 28.82
CA ILE A 504 28.30 -11.00 28.19
C ILE A 504 28.46 -9.88 29.22
N SER A 505 29.71 -9.71 29.66
CA SER A 505 30.18 -8.64 30.51
C SER A 505 29.99 -7.30 29.77
N LEU A 506 29.13 -6.42 30.29
CA LEU A 506 29.00 -5.05 29.84
C LEU A 506 30.11 -4.20 30.50
N SER A 507 30.81 -3.42 29.68
CA SER A 507 31.90 -2.55 30.10
C SER A 507 31.42 -1.44 31.05
N ALA A 508 32.32 -0.99 31.92
CA ALA A 508 32.07 -0.09 33.05
C ALA A 508 31.75 1.37 32.67
N GLU A 509 31.59 1.70 31.38
CA GLU A 509 31.46 3.09 30.89
C GLU A 509 30.01 3.59 30.75
N GLN A 510 29.00 2.75 31.03
CA GLN A 510 27.58 3.14 30.93
C GLN A 510 26.89 3.42 32.27
N ARG A 511 27.64 3.52 33.39
CA ARG A 511 27.07 3.80 34.73
C ARG A 511 27.07 5.28 35.15
N GLU A 512 27.70 6.19 34.40
CA GLU A 512 27.83 7.59 34.85
C GLU A 512 26.77 8.57 34.32
N THR A 513 25.87 8.18 33.41
CA THR A 513 24.87 9.11 32.84
C THR A 513 23.47 9.04 33.47
N GLN A 514 23.26 8.26 34.54
CA GLN A 514 21.93 8.15 35.19
C GLN A 514 21.74 8.94 36.50
N THR A 515 22.70 9.76 36.91
CA THR A 515 22.59 10.57 38.16
C THR A 515 22.22 12.05 37.97
N TRP A 516 21.95 12.52 36.75
CA TRP A 516 21.65 13.94 36.48
C TRP A 516 20.18 14.29 36.17
N ARG A 517 19.21 13.45 36.58
CA ARG A 517 17.77 13.81 36.52
C ARG A 517 17.01 13.50 37.80
N ARG A 518 17.54 13.97 38.93
CA ARG A 518 16.75 14.31 40.12
C ARG A 518 17.36 15.55 40.76
N ASN A 519 16.91 16.71 40.28
CA ASN A 519 16.68 17.94 41.03
C ASN A 519 15.74 18.82 40.21
#